data_AF-A0A8T3T118-F1
#
_entry.id   AF-A0A8T3T118-F1
#
_cell.length_a   1.000
_cell.length_b   1.000
_cell.length_c   1.000
_cell.angle_alpha   90.00
_cell.angle_beta   90.00
_cell.angle_gamma   90.00
#
_symmetry.space_group_name_H-M   'P 1'
#
loop_
_entity.id
_entity.type
_entity.pdbx_description
1 polymer ?
#
loop_
_entity_poly.entity_id
_entity_poly.type
_entity_poly.pdbx_seq_one_letter_code
_entity_poly.pdbx_strand_id
1 'polypeptide(L)'
;MKPLHFSFTSKVAVGLGVILLLGMLSMLFIYRGLNTVDKTVDTLAEVEEPTSLAAYEMEINVNGIGLAVLKYLDDADPVYRAWASDDDMDFRRFHKQYTRLINTPLERALGEEISVLFEEFQRLATRLMETKDQQAGMFAQVTRNLEKMDRIIDTRIQPAIDRRGPNALPKVEESMKMEAAIAEMGLWTTAYQEESTTRYRRLIFIREQEFKHALARFQRLDLNQGNRKRVAVVQQMSDQTSVLVRDIVRLEDTLDENTARFVDLRFAMDNLLDDEIQILALDDLTIPRREADQAADAVIHTTSYLIPAYILVTIALGLLLIRLINQPLTRLMCGTNAIGGGNLDYRIDVRGGDEFTDLARDFNRMVEQL
;
A
#
# COMPACT_ATOMS: atom_id res chain seq x y z
N MET A 1 19.20 14.37 74.46
CA MET A 1 18.01 14.36 73.58
C MET A 1 16.86 13.75 74.36
N LYS A 2 15.74 14.47 74.55
CA LYS A 2 14.51 13.86 75.11
C LYS A 2 13.99 12.84 74.09
N PRO A 3 13.55 11.64 74.50
CA PRO A 3 12.96 10.68 73.57
C PRO A 3 11.69 11.31 72.97
N LEU A 4 11.52 11.22 71.64
CA LEU A 4 10.28 11.61 71.00
C LEU A 4 9.15 10.75 71.55
N HIS A 5 8.21 11.35 72.28
CA HIS A 5 6.97 10.69 72.69
C HIS A 5 6.04 10.63 71.47
N PHE A 6 5.75 9.42 70.98
CA PHE A 6 4.85 9.20 69.86
C PHE A 6 3.45 8.90 70.38
N SER A 7 2.50 9.77 70.08
CA SER A 7 1.11 9.57 70.50
C SER A 7 0.46 8.38 69.79
N PHE A 8 -0.53 7.76 70.43
CA PHE A 8 -1.42 6.74 69.83
C PHE A 8 -1.90 7.16 68.44
N THR A 9 -2.45 8.37 68.33
CA THR A 9 -2.94 8.95 67.07
C THR A 9 -1.83 9.08 66.03
N SER A 10 -0.62 9.45 66.44
CA SER A 10 0.52 9.56 65.54
C SER A 10 0.95 8.19 64.99
N LYS A 11 0.93 7.13 65.80
CA LYS A 11 1.30 5.77 65.34
C LYS A 11 0.33 5.23 64.29
N VAL A 12 -0.98 5.40 64.54
CA VAL A 12 -2.04 4.99 63.59
C VAL A 12 -1.98 5.83 62.31
N ALA A 13 -1.84 7.16 62.45
CA ALA A 13 -1.77 8.07 61.31
C ALA A 13 -0.56 7.81 60.42
N VAL A 14 0.60 7.49 61.00
CA VAL A 14 1.80 7.11 60.24
C VAL A 14 1.58 5.80 59.49
N GLY A 15 1.02 4.77 60.13
CA GLY A 15 0.75 3.48 59.49
C GLY A 15 -0.21 3.59 58.30
N LEU A 16 -1.32 4.32 58.48
CA LEU A 16 -2.27 4.62 57.40
C LEU A 16 -1.63 5.48 56.29
N GLY A 17 -0.84 6.48 56.68
CA GLY A 17 -0.13 7.35 55.74
C GLY A 17 0.85 6.58 54.85
N VAL A 18 1.58 5.61 55.40
CA VAL A 18 2.49 4.75 54.63
C VAL A 18 1.74 3.89 53.62
N ILE A 19 0.63 3.27 54.02
CA ILE A 19 -0.20 2.44 53.13
C ILE A 19 -0.77 3.29 51.98
N LEU A 20 -1.32 4.46 52.31
CA LEU A 20 -1.88 5.36 51.31
C LEU A 20 -0.81 5.87 50.34
N LEU A 21 0.36 6.25 50.84
CA LEU A 21 1.47 6.73 50.01
C LEU A 21 1.99 5.62 49.09
N LEU A 22 2.16 4.40 49.59
CA LEU A 22 2.60 3.26 48.78
C LEU A 22 1.56 2.90 47.70
N GLY A 23 0.26 2.92 48.06
CA GLY A 23 -0.82 2.73 47.12
C GLY A 23 -0.87 3.82 46.04
N MET A 24 -0.70 5.09 46.43
CA MET A 24 -0.71 6.23 45.51
C MET A 24 0.47 6.21 44.54
N LEU A 25 1.67 5.87 45.02
CA LEU A 25 2.86 5.71 44.16
C LEU A 25 2.70 4.53 43.18
N SER A 26 2.13 3.42 43.64
CA SER A 26 1.83 2.25 42.81
C SER A 26 0.81 2.60 41.72
N MET A 27 -0.27 3.30 42.10
CA MET A 27 -1.30 3.78 41.18
C MET A 27 -0.72 4.74 40.13
N LEU A 28 0.16 5.65 40.55
CA LEU A 28 0.81 6.60 39.63
C LEU A 28 1.71 5.87 38.62
N PHE A 29 2.44 4.84 39.06
CA PHE A 29 3.27 4.02 38.17
C PHE A 29 2.42 3.27 37.15
N ILE A 30 1.36 2.58 37.60
CA ILE A 30 0.44 1.84 36.73
C ILE A 30 -0.24 2.78 35.72
N TYR A 31 -0.74 3.93 36.19
CA TYR A 31 -1.38 4.93 35.34
C TYR A 31 -0.44 5.43 34.23
N ARG A 32 0.82 5.74 34.57
CA ARG A 32 1.80 6.18 33.57
C ARG A 32 2.11 5.09 32.56
N GLY A 33 2.32 3.86 33.01
CA GLY A 33 2.62 2.74 32.12
C GLY A 33 1.46 2.43 31.17
N LEU A 34 0.23 2.36 31.69
CA LEU A 34 -0.97 2.17 30.86
C LEU A 34 -1.17 3.30 29.86
N ASN A 35 -0.97 4.55 30.27
CA ASN A 35 -1.09 5.71 29.37
C ASN A 35 -0.01 5.74 28.27
N THR A 36 1.18 5.15 28.51
CA THR A 36 2.17 4.96 27.45
C THR A 36 1.71 3.89 26.46
N VAL A 37 1.25 2.74 26.95
CA VAL A 37 0.71 1.67 26.09
C VAL A 37 -0.45 2.17 25.23
N ASP A 38 -1.41 2.88 25.84
CA ASP A 38 -2.60 3.43 25.17
C ASP A 38 -2.22 4.30 23.96
N LYS A 39 -1.34 5.28 24.17
CA LYS A 39 -0.86 6.18 23.10
C LYS A 39 -0.13 5.45 21.98
N THR A 40 0.69 4.47 22.33
CA THR A 40 1.45 3.72 21.33
C THR A 40 0.54 2.80 20.51
N VAL A 41 -0.44 2.16 21.15
CA VAL A 41 -1.44 1.32 20.48
C VAL A 41 -2.34 2.16 19.57
N ASP A 42 -2.80 3.33 20.02
CA ASP A 42 -3.59 4.24 19.19
C ASP A 42 -2.81 4.69 17.95
N THR A 43 -1.54 5.02 18.11
CA THR A 43 -0.67 5.41 16.97
C THR A 43 -0.52 4.27 15.97
N LEU A 44 -0.28 3.04 16.45
CA LEU A 44 -0.19 1.87 15.58
C LEU A 44 -1.47 1.63 14.78
N ALA A 45 -2.63 1.71 15.44
CA ALA A 45 -3.92 1.40 14.84
C ALA A 45 -4.43 2.51 13.89
N GLU A 46 -4.19 3.77 14.21
CA GLU A 46 -4.71 4.90 13.43
C GLU A 46 -3.75 5.44 12.37
N VAL A 47 -2.44 5.18 12.51
CA VAL A 47 -1.40 5.74 11.63
C VAL A 47 -0.59 4.64 10.95
N GLU A 48 0.12 3.81 11.73
CA GLU A 48 1.15 2.93 11.16
C GLU A 48 0.56 1.77 10.33
N GLU A 49 -0.47 1.09 10.83
CA GLU A 49 -1.13 0.00 10.12
C GLU A 49 -1.82 0.49 8.83
N PRO A 50 -2.62 1.58 8.84
CA PRO A 50 -3.20 2.11 7.62
C PRO A 50 -2.18 2.66 6.62
N THR A 51 -1.01 3.14 7.08
CA THR A 51 0.09 3.61 6.20
C THR A 51 0.77 2.45 5.50
N SER A 52 1.11 1.39 6.25
CA SER A 52 1.66 0.16 5.69
C SER A 52 0.70 -0.50 4.70
N LEU A 53 -0.59 -0.60 5.03
CA LEU A 53 -1.60 -1.13 4.10
C LEU A 53 -1.69 -0.29 2.82
N ALA A 54 -1.68 1.04 2.93
CA ALA A 54 -1.71 1.91 1.76
C ALA A 54 -0.48 1.70 0.86
N ALA A 55 0.70 1.46 1.44
CA ALA A 55 1.92 1.15 0.70
C ALA A 55 1.81 -0.17 -0.09
N TYR A 56 1.31 -1.23 0.55
CA TYR A 56 1.04 -2.52 -0.11
C TYR A 56 0.04 -2.38 -1.26
N GLU A 57 -1.06 -1.68 -1.03
CA GLU A 57 -2.10 -1.53 -2.05
C GLU A 57 -1.61 -0.68 -3.23
N MET A 58 -0.78 0.35 -3.00
CA MET A 58 -0.15 1.10 -4.08
C MET A 58 0.71 0.20 -4.99
N GLU A 59 1.48 -0.73 -4.41
CA GLU A 59 2.31 -1.68 -5.17
C GLU A 59 1.45 -2.62 -6.02
N ILE A 60 0.39 -3.19 -5.43
CA ILE A 60 -0.57 -4.06 -6.12
C ILE A 60 -1.16 -3.33 -7.32
N ASN A 61 -1.61 -2.08 -7.15
CA ASN A 61 -2.21 -1.28 -8.22
C ASN A 61 -1.20 -0.95 -9.33
N VAL A 62 0.04 -0.59 -9.00
CA VAL A 62 1.09 -0.36 -10.02
C VAL A 62 1.33 -1.62 -10.85
N ASN A 63 1.40 -2.78 -10.19
CA ASN A 63 1.58 -4.07 -10.85
C ASN A 63 0.37 -4.46 -11.70
N GLY A 64 -0.84 -4.21 -11.21
CA GLY A 64 -2.10 -4.43 -11.91
C GLY A 64 -2.22 -3.60 -13.19
N ILE A 65 -1.97 -2.28 -13.12
CA ILE A 65 -1.92 -1.39 -14.30
C ILE A 65 -0.87 -1.89 -15.29
N GLY A 66 0.32 -2.24 -14.81
CA GLY A 66 1.40 -2.77 -15.64
C GLY A 66 0.98 -3.98 -16.47
N LEU A 67 0.38 -4.97 -15.79
CA LEU A 67 -0.12 -6.18 -16.45
C LEU A 67 -1.29 -5.89 -17.41
N ALA A 68 -2.23 -5.05 -16.99
CA ALA A 68 -3.39 -4.68 -17.80
C ALA A 68 -2.97 -3.97 -19.10
N VAL A 69 -2.05 -3.01 -19.04
CA VAL A 69 -1.55 -2.32 -20.25
C VAL A 69 -0.83 -3.30 -21.19
N LEU A 70 0.04 -4.17 -20.66
CA LEU A 70 0.74 -5.18 -21.48
C LEU A 70 -0.25 -6.16 -22.15
N LYS A 71 -1.32 -6.55 -21.45
CA LYS A 71 -2.41 -7.35 -22.01
C LYS A 71 -3.19 -6.60 -23.09
N TYR A 72 -3.51 -5.34 -22.86
CA TYR A 72 -4.18 -4.49 -23.84
C TYR A 72 -3.36 -4.35 -25.13
N LEU A 73 -2.03 -4.25 -25.03
CA LEU A 73 -1.14 -4.17 -26.20
C LEU A 73 -1.11 -5.48 -27.02
N ASP A 74 -1.44 -6.61 -26.42
CA ASP A 74 -1.51 -7.92 -27.08
C ASP A 74 -2.81 -8.07 -27.89
N ASP A 75 -3.97 -7.96 -27.23
CA ASP A 75 -5.27 -8.31 -27.83
C ASP A 75 -6.26 -7.13 -28.02
N ALA A 76 -5.94 -5.95 -27.49
CA ALA A 76 -6.80 -4.76 -27.50
C ALA A 76 -8.20 -4.97 -26.89
N ASP A 77 -8.34 -5.89 -25.92
CA ASP A 77 -9.60 -6.09 -25.20
C ASP A 77 -9.89 -4.89 -24.27
N PRO A 78 -11.05 -4.21 -24.41
CA PRO A 78 -11.41 -3.07 -23.56
C PRO A 78 -11.49 -3.38 -22.06
N VAL A 79 -11.61 -4.66 -21.66
CA VAL A 79 -11.60 -5.07 -20.25
C VAL A 79 -10.29 -4.66 -19.57
N TYR A 80 -9.15 -4.79 -20.24
CA TYR A 80 -7.86 -4.41 -19.64
C TYR A 80 -7.71 -2.90 -19.49
N ARG A 81 -8.30 -2.12 -20.41
CA ARG A 81 -8.34 -0.65 -20.25
C ARG A 81 -9.17 -0.24 -19.05
N ALA A 82 -10.30 -0.90 -18.82
CA ALA A 82 -11.12 -0.66 -17.63
C ALA A 82 -10.37 -1.04 -16.35
N TRP A 83 -9.72 -2.21 -16.34
CA TRP A 83 -8.89 -2.64 -15.20
C TRP A 83 -7.76 -1.63 -14.89
N ALA A 84 -6.99 -1.20 -15.89
CA ALA A 84 -5.96 -0.18 -15.68
C ALA A 84 -6.51 1.15 -15.14
N SER A 85 -7.75 1.51 -15.50
CA SER A 85 -8.42 2.71 -14.99
C SER A 85 -8.88 2.55 -13.54
N ASP A 86 -9.36 1.36 -13.16
CA ASP A 86 -9.81 1.07 -11.79
C ASP A 86 -8.61 1.09 -10.83
N ASP A 87 -7.51 0.43 -11.21
CA ASP A 87 -6.27 0.41 -10.43
C ASP A 87 -5.61 1.82 -10.35
N ASP A 88 -5.73 2.66 -11.38
CA ASP A 88 -5.29 4.07 -11.30
C ASP A 88 -6.07 4.85 -10.23
N MET A 89 -7.39 4.68 -10.19
CA MET A 89 -8.23 5.33 -9.18
C MET A 89 -7.89 4.83 -7.77
N ASP A 90 -7.68 3.53 -7.62
CA ASP A 90 -7.35 2.92 -6.33
C ASP A 90 -5.95 3.32 -5.86
N PHE A 91 -4.94 3.33 -6.73
CA PHE A 91 -3.62 3.88 -6.42
C PHE A 91 -3.72 5.30 -5.87
N ARG A 92 -4.43 6.19 -6.57
CA ARG A 92 -4.59 7.60 -6.17
C ARG A 92 -5.31 7.73 -4.82
N ARG A 93 -6.26 6.84 -4.53
CA ARG A 93 -6.94 6.78 -3.22
C ARG A 93 -5.97 6.39 -2.11
N PHE A 94 -5.19 5.32 -2.30
CA PHE A 94 -4.25 4.85 -1.30
C PHE A 94 -3.06 5.79 -1.12
N HIS A 95 -2.54 6.39 -2.20
CA HIS A 95 -1.54 7.44 -2.12
C HIS A 95 -2.01 8.65 -1.30
N LYS A 96 -3.26 9.08 -1.50
CA LYS A 96 -3.87 10.14 -0.68
C LYS A 96 -4.02 9.75 0.78
N GLN A 97 -4.32 8.48 1.07
CA GLN A 97 -4.37 7.97 2.44
C GLN A 97 -2.98 7.97 3.07
N TYR A 98 -1.99 7.41 2.38
CA TYR A 98 -0.58 7.40 2.79
C TYR A 98 -0.08 8.82 3.11
N THR A 99 -0.21 9.74 2.15
CA THR A 99 0.26 11.14 2.30
C THR A 99 -0.43 11.93 3.43
N ARG A 100 -1.62 11.52 3.86
CA ARG A 100 -2.33 12.13 4.99
C ARG A 100 -1.76 11.69 6.35
N LEU A 101 -1.24 10.47 6.43
CA LEU A 101 -0.84 9.82 7.68
C LEU A 101 0.65 10.01 7.98
N ILE A 102 1.49 10.02 6.93
CA ILE A 102 2.93 10.23 7.05
C ILE A 102 3.28 11.57 7.71
N ASN A 103 4.35 11.58 8.50
CA ASN A 103 4.67 12.74 9.34
C ASN A 103 6.16 13.15 9.32
N THR A 104 7.04 12.32 8.77
CA THR A 104 8.48 12.58 8.68
C THR A 104 8.85 13.23 7.33
N PRO A 105 9.99 13.97 7.26
CA PRO A 105 10.48 14.50 5.99
C PRO A 105 10.84 13.43 4.95
N LEU A 106 11.31 12.26 5.39
CA LEU A 106 11.68 11.16 4.50
C LEU A 106 10.45 10.53 3.85
N GLU A 107 9.44 10.17 4.63
CA GLU A 107 8.19 9.61 4.08
C GLU A 107 7.51 10.56 3.09
N ARG A 108 7.55 11.88 3.36
CA ARG A 108 7.01 12.90 2.45
C ARG A 108 7.78 12.94 1.14
N ALA A 109 9.11 12.87 1.20
CA ALA A 109 9.94 12.84 0.00
C ALA A 109 9.64 11.59 -0.84
N LEU A 110 9.56 10.40 -0.21
CA LEU A 110 9.19 9.16 -0.89
C LEU A 110 7.77 9.21 -1.48
N GLY A 111 6.82 9.76 -0.73
CA GLY A 111 5.44 9.98 -1.17
C GLY A 111 5.33 10.93 -2.36
N GLU A 112 6.15 11.98 -2.42
CA GLU A 112 6.23 12.88 -3.57
C GLU A 112 6.91 12.19 -4.77
N GLU A 113 7.99 11.46 -4.54
CA GLU A 113 8.73 10.74 -5.58
C GLU A 113 7.86 9.69 -6.28
N ILE A 114 7.16 8.84 -5.52
CA ILE A 114 6.25 7.85 -6.09
C ILE A 114 5.11 8.51 -6.87
N SER A 115 4.61 9.66 -6.41
CA SER A 115 3.57 10.41 -7.13
C SER A 115 4.06 10.91 -8.48
N VAL A 116 5.30 11.40 -8.56
CA VAL A 116 5.88 11.90 -9.81
C VAL A 116 6.08 10.76 -10.81
N LEU A 117 6.63 9.62 -10.35
CA LEU A 117 6.80 8.43 -11.17
C LEU A 117 5.46 7.91 -11.68
N PHE A 118 4.45 7.86 -10.81
CA PHE A 118 3.12 7.37 -11.15
C PHE A 118 2.43 8.24 -12.21
N GLU A 119 2.56 9.57 -12.14
CA GLU A 119 2.02 10.49 -13.16
C GLU A 119 2.70 10.30 -14.53
N GLU A 120 4.00 9.98 -14.58
CA GLU A 120 4.64 9.61 -15.85
C GLU A 120 4.15 8.24 -16.35
N PHE A 121 4.07 7.25 -15.46
CA PHE A 121 3.60 5.91 -15.75
C PHE A 121 2.18 5.89 -16.32
N GLN A 122 1.25 6.60 -15.69
CA GLN A 122 -0.15 6.71 -16.13
C GLN A 122 -0.27 7.38 -17.51
N ARG A 123 0.48 8.45 -17.74
CA ARG A 123 0.50 9.14 -19.05
C ARG A 123 1.01 8.20 -20.14
N LEU A 124 2.03 7.41 -19.84
CA LEU A 124 2.59 6.45 -20.77
C LEU A 124 1.65 5.27 -21.02
N ALA A 125 0.99 4.74 -19.99
CA ALA A 125 -0.07 3.73 -20.11
C ALA A 125 -1.17 4.17 -21.08
N THR A 126 -1.71 5.37 -20.87
CA THR A 126 -2.76 5.94 -21.72
C THR A 126 -2.28 6.05 -23.16
N ARG A 127 -1.08 6.62 -23.37
CA ARG A 127 -0.50 6.80 -24.70
C ARG A 127 -0.25 5.50 -25.43
N LEU A 128 0.21 4.46 -24.73
CA LEU A 128 0.42 3.13 -25.28
C LEU A 128 -0.89 2.55 -25.81
N MET A 129 -1.94 2.58 -24.99
CA MET A 129 -3.26 2.07 -25.37
C MET A 129 -3.89 2.87 -26.53
N GLU A 130 -3.76 4.20 -26.54
CA GLU A 130 -4.22 5.05 -27.65
C GLU A 130 -3.44 4.78 -28.95
N THR A 131 -2.13 4.57 -28.85
CA THR A 131 -1.27 4.27 -29.99
C THR A 131 -1.63 2.90 -30.60
N LYS A 132 -1.94 1.91 -29.75
CA LYS A 132 -2.45 0.60 -30.20
C LYS A 132 -3.79 0.72 -30.93
N ASP A 133 -4.72 1.53 -30.43
CA ASP A 133 -6.00 1.78 -31.10
C ASP A 133 -5.81 2.44 -32.47
N GLN A 134 -4.95 3.47 -32.53
CA GLN A 134 -4.63 4.15 -33.77
C GLN A 134 -4.04 3.16 -34.78
N GLN A 135 -3.08 2.35 -34.35
CA GLN A 135 -2.44 1.35 -35.18
C GLN A 135 -3.45 0.32 -35.72
N ALA A 136 -4.30 -0.24 -34.87
CA ALA A 136 -5.35 -1.19 -35.27
C ALA A 136 -6.30 -0.56 -36.32
N GLY A 137 -6.65 0.71 -36.14
CA GLY A 137 -7.43 1.48 -37.12
C GLY A 137 -6.74 1.60 -38.48
N MET A 138 -5.42 1.82 -38.49
CA MET A 138 -4.62 1.91 -39.72
C MET A 138 -4.48 0.56 -40.42
N PHE A 139 -4.26 -0.53 -39.69
CA PHE A 139 -4.27 -1.88 -40.25
C PHE A 139 -5.59 -2.18 -40.95
N ALA A 140 -6.72 -1.91 -40.29
CA ALA A 140 -8.05 -2.10 -40.88
C ALA A 140 -8.25 -1.23 -42.15
N GLN A 141 -7.66 -0.04 -42.20
CA GLN A 141 -7.71 0.81 -43.40
C GLN A 141 -6.85 0.26 -44.54
N VAL A 142 -5.66 -0.25 -44.25
CA VAL A 142 -4.80 -0.92 -45.25
C VAL A 142 -5.53 -2.11 -45.85
N THR A 143 -6.09 -3.01 -45.02
CA THR A 143 -6.85 -4.18 -45.49
C THR A 143 -8.01 -3.76 -46.41
N ARG A 144 -8.82 -2.77 -46.00
CA ARG A 144 -9.92 -2.25 -46.85
C ARG A 144 -9.42 -1.66 -48.18
N ASN A 145 -8.27 -1.01 -48.19
CA ASN A 145 -7.70 -0.45 -49.42
C ASN A 145 -7.20 -1.56 -50.35
N LEU A 146 -6.48 -2.56 -49.81
CA LEU A 146 -6.00 -3.72 -50.56
C LEU A 146 -7.16 -4.47 -51.20
N GLU A 147 -8.22 -4.80 -50.44
CA GLU A 147 -9.43 -5.46 -50.98
C GLU A 147 -10.14 -4.64 -52.07
N LYS A 148 -10.13 -3.32 -51.98
CA LYS A 148 -10.75 -2.46 -53.00
C LYS A 148 -9.90 -2.43 -54.27
N MET A 149 -8.58 -2.34 -54.14
CA MET A 149 -7.66 -2.40 -55.29
C MET A 149 -7.76 -3.75 -55.98
N ASP A 150 -7.75 -4.84 -55.22
CA ASP A 150 -7.93 -6.22 -55.69
C ASP A 150 -9.23 -6.35 -56.50
N ARG A 151 -10.37 -5.95 -55.92
CA ARG A 151 -11.67 -5.95 -56.62
C ARG A 151 -11.67 -5.12 -57.91
N ILE A 152 -11.00 -3.97 -57.95
CA ILE A 152 -10.91 -3.16 -59.17
C ILE A 152 -10.09 -3.90 -60.24
N ILE A 153 -8.98 -4.53 -59.84
CA ILE A 153 -8.12 -5.27 -60.76
C ILE A 153 -8.88 -6.46 -61.34
N ASP A 154 -9.42 -7.33 -60.50
CA ASP A 154 -10.10 -8.57 -60.88
C ASP A 154 -11.41 -8.31 -61.64
N THR A 155 -12.28 -7.43 -61.14
CA THR A 155 -13.63 -7.29 -61.71
C THR A 155 -13.74 -6.22 -62.80
N ARG A 156 -12.79 -5.28 -62.90
CA ARG A 156 -12.87 -4.15 -63.83
C ARG A 156 -11.70 -4.06 -64.80
N ILE A 157 -10.46 -4.24 -64.36
CA ILE A 157 -9.28 -4.07 -65.23
C ILE A 157 -9.08 -5.33 -66.07
N GLN A 158 -8.91 -6.49 -65.45
CA GLN A 158 -8.60 -7.74 -66.15
C GLN A 158 -9.67 -8.16 -67.17
N PRO A 159 -10.99 -8.08 -66.90
CA PRO A 159 -12.01 -8.47 -67.86
C PRO A 159 -12.13 -7.49 -69.04
N ALA A 160 -11.63 -6.26 -68.87
CA ALA A 160 -11.64 -5.23 -69.91
C ALA A 160 -10.40 -5.27 -70.82
N ILE A 161 -9.49 -6.22 -70.63
CA ILE A 161 -8.32 -6.41 -71.50
C ILE A 161 -8.77 -7.11 -72.79
N ASP A 162 -8.59 -6.44 -73.93
CA ASP A 162 -8.75 -7.07 -75.25
C ASP A 162 -7.63 -8.09 -75.48
N ARG A 163 -7.99 -9.37 -75.44
CA ARG A 163 -7.06 -10.50 -75.59
C ARG A 163 -6.56 -10.70 -77.03
N ARG A 164 -7.14 -10.01 -78.00
CA ARG A 164 -6.71 -10.04 -79.42
C ARG A 164 -6.03 -8.75 -79.85
N GLY A 165 -6.04 -7.73 -78.99
CA GLY A 165 -5.46 -6.42 -79.26
C GLY A 165 -3.95 -6.34 -79.03
N PRO A 166 -3.34 -5.18 -79.35
CA PRO A 166 -1.93 -4.95 -79.09
C PRO A 166 -1.62 -5.05 -77.60
N ASN A 167 -0.47 -5.65 -77.29
CA ASN A 167 0.05 -5.86 -75.94
C ASN A 167 -0.89 -6.68 -75.04
N ALA A 168 -1.74 -7.56 -75.60
CA ALA A 168 -2.66 -8.40 -74.83
C ALA A 168 -1.97 -9.22 -73.73
N LEU A 169 -0.90 -9.96 -74.07
CA LEU A 169 -0.17 -10.80 -73.12
C LEU A 169 0.52 -9.97 -72.02
N PRO A 170 1.30 -8.91 -72.34
CA PRO A 170 1.84 -8.02 -71.31
C PRO A 170 0.78 -7.38 -70.40
N LYS A 171 -0.40 -7.02 -70.93
CA LYS A 171 -1.49 -6.46 -70.11
C LYS A 171 -1.98 -7.48 -69.09
N VAL A 172 -2.23 -8.72 -69.52
CA VAL A 172 -2.67 -9.80 -68.62
C VAL A 172 -1.59 -10.06 -67.58
N GLU A 173 -0.35 -10.25 -68.00
CA GLU A 173 0.77 -10.57 -67.10
C GLU A 173 0.98 -9.51 -66.02
N GLU A 174 1.06 -8.23 -66.41
CA GLU A 174 1.25 -7.15 -65.42
C GLU A 174 0.02 -6.95 -64.53
N SER A 175 -1.20 -7.21 -65.03
CA SER A 175 -2.41 -7.19 -64.21
C SER A 175 -2.47 -8.32 -63.18
N MET A 176 -1.98 -9.51 -63.52
CA MET A 176 -1.88 -10.64 -62.59
C MET A 176 -0.77 -10.42 -61.56
N LYS A 177 0.37 -9.82 -61.96
CA LYS A 177 1.43 -9.43 -61.01
C LYS A 177 0.94 -8.41 -59.99
N MET A 178 0.11 -7.45 -60.40
CA MET A 178 -0.51 -6.48 -59.49
C MET A 178 -1.43 -7.17 -58.48
N GLU A 179 -2.29 -8.09 -58.94
CA GLU A 179 -3.20 -8.87 -58.08
C GLU A 179 -2.43 -9.72 -57.06
N ALA A 180 -1.45 -10.51 -57.55
CA ALA A 180 -0.62 -11.35 -56.69
C ALA A 180 0.13 -10.53 -55.63
N ALA A 181 0.69 -9.37 -56.02
CA ALA A 181 1.37 -8.49 -55.08
C ALA A 181 0.42 -7.91 -54.02
N ILE A 182 -0.81 -7.53 -54.37
CA ILE A 182 -1.81 -7.06 -53.39
C ILE A 182 -2.20 -8.17 -52.42
N ALA A 183 -2.46 -9.37 -52.92
CA ALA A 183 -2.81 -10.52 -52.09
C ALA A 183 -1.70 -10.84 -51.08
N GLU A 184 -0.45 -10.87 -51.55
CA GLU A 184 0.70 -11.09 -50.67
C GLU A 184 0.94 -9.92 -49.70
N MET A 185 0.75 -8.66 -50.12
CA MET A 185 0.78 -7.51 -49.20
C MET A 185 -0.23 -7.67 -48.08
N GLY A 186 -1.47 -8.11 -48.40
CA GLY A 186 -2.51 -8.35 -47.40
C GLY A 186 -2.14 -9.44 -46.40
N LEU A 187 -1.59 -10.56 -46.90
CA LEU A 187 -1.09 -11.65 -46.06
C LEU A 187 0.00 -11.16 -45.09
N TRP A 188 1.03 -10.49 -45.60
CA TRP A 188 2.15 -10.06 -44.78
C TRP A 188 1.80 -8.90 -43.84
N THR A 189 0.85 -8.04 -44.23
CA THR A 189 0.32 -7.00 -43.35
C THR A 189 -0.45 -7.62 -42.17
N THR A 190 -1.26 -8.65 -42.42
CA THR A 190 -1.98 -9.37 -41.37
C THR A 190 -1.02 -10.09 -40.43
N ALA A 191 -0.04 -10.81 -40.98
CA ALA A 191 1.00 -11.47 -40.18
C ALA A 191 1.83 -10.48 -39.35
N TYR A 192 2.10 -9.27 -39.87
CA TYR A 192 2.80 -8.22 -39.14
C TYR A 192 1.96 -7.60 -38.03
N GLN A 193 0.64 -7.57 -38.18
CA GLN A 193 -0.28 -7.12 -37.12
C GLN A 193 -0.30 -8.09 -35.94
N GLU A 194 -0.23 -9.40 -36.20
CA GLU A 194 -0.18 -10.42 -35.16
C GLU A 194 1.20 -10.48 -34.49
N GLU A 195 2.27 -10.38 -35.28
CA GLU A 195 3.64 -10.44 -34.78
C GLU A 195 4.54 -9.49 -35.57
N SER A 196 5.03 -8.44 -34.92
CA SER A 196 5.74 -7.32 -35.55
C SER A 196 7.19 -7.61 -35.94
N THR A 197 7.42 -8.68 -36.71
CA THR A 197 8.77 -9.11 -37.07
C THR A 197 9.41 -8.27 -38.18
N THR A 198 10.74 -8.09 -38.10
CA THR A 198 11.55 -7.51 -39.18
C THR A 198 11.38 -8.25 -40.51
N ARG A 199 11.07 -9.55 -40.47
CA ARG A 199 10.81 -10.37 -41.65
C ARG A 199 9.53 -9.94 -42.36
N TYR A 200 8.40 -9.84 -41.65
CA TYR A 200 7.12 -9.43 -42.26
C TYR A 200 7.17 -7.98 -42.71
N ARG A 201 7.77 -7.09 -41.92
CA ARG A 201 8.08 -5.70 -42.33
C ARG A 201 8.77 -5.67 -43.70
N ARG A 202 9.85 -6.43 -43.87
CA ARG A 202 10.59 -6.51 -45.15
C ARG A 202 9.72 -7.04 -46.29
N LEU A 203 8.94 -8.10 -46.05
CA LEU A 203 8.09 -8.71 -47.07
C LEU A 203 6.99 -7.75 -47.56
N ILE A 204 6.37 -6.99 -46.67
CA ILE A 204 5.38 -5.96 -47.04
C ILE A 204 6.00 -4.96 -48.04
N PHE A 205 7.17 -4.40 -47.73
CA PHE A 205 7.83 -3.42 -48.60
C PHE A 205 8.32 -4.02 -49.93
N ILE A 206 8.73 -5.29 -49.95
CA ILE A 206 9.08 -5.98 -51.20
C ILE A 206 7.86 -6.09 -52.11
N ARG A 207 6.72 -6.54 -51.58
CA ARG A 207 5.49 -6.70 -52.37
C ARG A 207 4.90 -5.35 -52.80
N GLU A 208 5.05 -4.33 -51.97
CA GLU A 208 4.72 -2.95 -52.34
C GLU A 208 5.53 -2.46 -53.55
N GLN A 209 6.85 -2.71 -53.57
CA GLN A 209 7.72 -2.36 -54.70
C GLN A 209 7.34 -3.13 -55.96
N GLU A 210 7.07 -4.44 -55.85
CA GLU A 210 6.64 -5.27 -56.98
C GLU A 210 5.32 -4.79 -57.57
N PHE A 211 4.36 -4.44 -56.72
CA PHE A 211 3.09 -3.85 -57.13
C PHE A 211 3.31 -2.55 -57.91
N LYS A 212 4.08 -1.61 -57.35
CA LYS A 212 4.39 -0.32 -58.01
C LYS A 212 5.08 -0.52 -59.35
N HIS A 213 6.01 -1.47 -59.44
CA HIS A 213 6.68 -1.81 -60.69
C HIS A 213 5.72 -2.40 -61.73
N ALA A 214 4.82 -3.30 -61.34
CA ALA A 214 3.82 -3.88 -62.22
C ALA A 214 2.82 -2.84 -62.71
N LEU A 215 2.34 -1.98 -61.80
CA LEU A 215 1.45 -0.86 -62.11
C LEU A 215 2.08 0.12 -63.10
N ALA A 216 3.34 0.52 -62.88
CA ALA A 216 4.07 1.40 -63.77
C ALA A 216 4.31 0.77 -65.16
N ARG A 217 4.59 -0.53 -65.23
CA ARG A 217 4.69 -1.25 -66.52
C ARG A 217 3.33 -1.32 -67.23
N PHE A 218 2.25 -1.61 -66.51
CA PHE A 218 0.90 -1.66 -67.07
C PHE A 218 0.44 -0.29 -67.62
N GLN A 219 0.77 0.81 -66.92
CA GLN A 219 0.46 2.19 -67.34
C GLN A 219 1.14 2.58 -68.67
N ARG A 220 2.29 1.99 -69.00
CA ARG A 220 3.01 2.26 -70.26
C ARG A 220 2.45 1.50 -71.45
N LEU A 221 1.55 0.54 -71.23
CA LEU A 221 0.90 -0.22 -72.30
C LEU A 221 -0.25 0.60 -72.92
N ASP A 222 -0.69 0.19 -74.12
CA ASP A 222 -1.81 0.85 -74.79
C ASP A 222 -3.16 0.56 -74.11
N LEU A 223 -3.49 1.33 -73.09
CA LEU A 223 -4.74 1.19 -72.33
C LEU A 223 -5.86 2.03 -72.96
N ASN A 224 -7.08 1.48 -72.99
CA ASN A 224 -8.29 2.24 -73.30
C ASN A 224 -8.57 3.29 -72.20
N GLN A 225 -9.42 4.28 -72.50
CA GLN A 225 -9.71 5.38 -71.57
C GLN A 225 -10.29 4.90 -70.22
N GLY A 226 -11.10 3.84 -70.23
CA GLY A 226 -11.68 3.25 -69.03
C GLY A 226 -10.63 2.67 -68.10
N ASN A 227 -9.69 1.88 -68.65
CA ASN A 227 -8.59 1.30 -67.89
C ASN A 227 -7.59 2.36 -67.41
N ARG A 228 -7.31 3.41 -68.20
CA ARG A 228 -6.49 4.54 -67.71
C ARG A 228 -7.08 5.20 -66.46
N LYS A 229 -8.39 5.44 -66.44
CA LYS A 229 -9.10 6.01 -65.26
C LYS A 229 -9.04 5.06 -64.06
N ARG A 230 -9.31 3.77 -64.25
CA ARG A 230 -9.27 2.76 -63.18
C ARG A 230 -7.87 2.60 -62.58
N VAL A 231 -6.85 2.58 -63.42
CA VAL A 231 -5.44 2.50 -63.03
C VAL A 231 -5.02 3.73 -62.24
N ALA A 232 -5.49 4.93 -62.59
CA ALA A 232 -5.24 6.13 -61.80
C ALA A 232 -5.86 6.05 -60.39
N VAL A 233 -7.07 5.47 -60.27
CA VAL A 233 -7.69 5.21 -58.96
C VAL A 233 -6.87 4.20 -58.15
N VAL A 234 -6.45 3.10 -58.77
CA VAL A 234 -5.58 2.10 -58.12
C VAL A 234 -4.25 2.70 -57.67
N GLN A 235 -3.62 3.56 -58.49
CA GLN A 235 -2.40 4.28 -58.10
C GLN A 235 -2.62 5.15 -56.87
N GLN A 236 -3.68 5.97 -56.86
CA GLN A 236 -3.99 6.84 -55.73
C GLN A 236 -4.20 6.03 -54.44
N MET A 237 -4.93 4.91 -54.52
CA MET A 237 -5.15 4.02 -53.38
C MET A 237 -3.86 3.34 -52.92
N SER A 238 -3.00 2.94 -53.85
CA SER A 238 -1.68 2.39 -53.54
C SER A 238 -0.81 3.42 -52.82
N ASP A 239 -0.78 4.66 -53.29
CA ASP A 239 0.02 5.72 -52.68
C ASP A 239 -0.46 6.03 -51.27
N GLN A 240 -1.78 6.08 -51.05
CA GLN A 240 -2.38 6.20 -49.72
C GLN A 240 -2.03 5.01 -48.82
N THR A 241 -2.07 3.79 -49.35
CA THR A 241 -1.74 2.56 -48.62
C THR A 241 -0.25 2.53 -48.23
N SER A 242 0.65 2.98 -49.11
CA SER A 242 2.08 3.14 -48.83
C SER A 242 2.37 4.13 -47.71
N VAL A 243 1.57 5.19 -47.56
CA VAL A 243 1.70 6.12 -46.44
C VAL A 243 1.26 5.43 -45.14
N LEU A 244 0.08 4.80 -45.15
CA LEU A 244 -0.45 4.07 -43.99
C LEU A 244 0.50 2.99 -43.48
N VAL A 245 1.05 2.16 -44.37
CA VAL A 245 2.01 1.09 -44.00
C VAL A 245 3.27 1.67 -43.34
N ARG A 246 3.81 2.77 -43.87
CA ARG A 246 4.98 3.43 -43.27
C ARG A 246 4.67 4.01 -41.89
N ASP A 247 3.49 4.56 -41.72
CA ASP A 247 3.06 5.12 -40.44
C ASP A 247 2.77 4.01 -39.42
N ILE A 248 2.18 2.88 -39.82
CA ILE A 248 2.01 1.68 -38.97
C ILE A 248 3.37 1.23 -38.41
N VAL A 249 4.38 1.12 -39.28
CA VAL A 249 5.73 0.72 -38.87
C VAL A 249 6.34 1.71 -37.88
N ARG A 250 6.11 3.02 -38.06
CA ARG A 250 6.58 4.03 -37.10
C ARG A 250 5.86 3.95 -35.76
N LEU A 251 4.54 3.68 -35.77
CA LEU A 251 3.79 3.48 -34.55
C LEU A 251 4.26 2.23 -33.81
N GLU A 252 4.64 1.17 -34.54
CA GLU A 252 5.21 -0.03 -33.92
C GLU A 252 6.57 0.26 -33.26
N ASP A 253 7.48 0.92 -33.97
CA ASP A 253 8.77 1.35 -33.39
C ASP A 253 8.53 2.23 -32.12
N THR A 254 7.45 3.03 -32.11
CA THR A 254 7.06 3.87 -30.96
C THR A 254 6.43 3.06 -29.81
N LEU A 255 5.64 2.03 -30.12
CA LEU A 255 5.06 1.12 -29.14
C LEU A 255 6.15 0.34 -28.43
N ASP A 256 7.13 -0.20 -29.17
CA ASP A 256 8.27 -0.92 -28.60
C ASP A 256 9.06 -0.04 -27.62
N GLU A 257 9.44 1.17 -28.05
CA GLU A 257 10.20 2.12 -27.22
C GLU A 257 9.43 2.51 -25.96
N ASN A 258 8.15 2.87 -26.09
CA ASN A 258 7.33 3.28 -24.96
C ASN A 258 6.99 2.12 -24.03
N THR A 259 6.89 0.89 -24.54
CA THR A 259 6.66 -0.30 -23.71
C THR A 259 7.87 -0.59 -22.85
N ALA A 260 9.09 -0.48 -23.40
CA ALA A 260 10.32 -0.60 -22.61
C ALA A 260 10.37 0.44 -21.48
N ARG A 261 10.12 1.72 -21.80
CA ARG A 261 10.08 2.79 -20.79
C ARG A 261 8.98 2.58 -19.75
N PHE A 262 7.82 2.06 -20.15
CA PHE A 262 6.71 1.78 -19.26
C PHE A 262 7.05 0.67 -18.27
N VAL A 263 7.71 -0.39 -18.74
CA VAL A 263 8.21 -1.47 -17.88
C VAL A 263 9.29 -0.96 -16.93
N ASP A 264 10.21 -0.10 -17.39
CA ASP A 264 11.24 0.50 -16.54
C ASP A 264 10.62 1.36 -15.42
N LEU A 265 9.62 2.19 -15.75
CA LEU A 265 8.88 2.98 -14.74
C LEU A 265 8.14 2.09 -13.75
N ARG A 266 7.51 1.00 -14.22
CA ARG A 266 6.87 0.02 -13.34
C ARG A 266 7.87 -0.54 -12.34
N PHE A 267 9.04 -1.01 -12.81
CA PHE A 267 10.09 -1.54 -11.94
C PHE A 267 10.66 -0.51 -10.98
N ALA A 268 10.84 0.75 -11.41
CA ALA A 268 11.31 1.81 -10.52
C ALA A 268 10.32 2.08 -9.37
N MET A 269 9.02 2.09 -9.67
CA MET A 269 7.98 2.26 -8.65
C MET A 269 7.84 1.03 -7.75
N ASP A 270 7.91 -0.18 -8.32
CA ASP A 270 7.89 -1.46 -7.60
C ASP A 270 9.00 -1.49 -6.55
N ASN A 271 10.25 -1.20 -6.94
CA ASN A 271 11.38 -1.12 -6.02
C ASN A 271 11.18 -0.01 -4.97
N LEU A 272 10.71 1.19 -5.37
CA LEU A 272 10.48 2.28 -4.42
C LEU A 272 9.39 1.93 -3.39
N LEU A 273 8.36 1.20 -3.81
CA LEU A 273 7.27 0.77 -2.94
C LEU A 273 7.70 -0.38 -2.03
N ASP A 274 8.29 -1.45 -2.57
CA ASP A 274 8.68 -2.64 -1.81
C ASP A 274 9.93 -2.39 -0.95
N ASP A 275 11.02 -1.89 -1.55
CA ASP A 275 12.32 -1.79 -0.87
C ASP A 275 12.45 -0.56 0.04
N GLU A 276 11.67 0.50 -0.18
CA GLU A 276 11.82 1.75 0.60
C GLU A 276 10.55 2.06 1.42
N ILE A 277 9.42 2.28 0.75
CA ILE A 277 8.20 2.75 1.44
C ILE A 277 7.63 1.67 2.37
N GLN A 278 7.52 0.42 1.90
CA GLN A 278 6.98 -0.67 2.72
C GLN A 278 7.93 -1.07 3.84
N ILE A 279 9.24 -1.15 3.59
CA ILE A 279 10.23 -1.41 4.65
C ILE A 279 10.11 -0.34 5.75
N LEU A 280 10.04 0.94 5.37
CA LEU A 280 9.89 2.04 6.33
C LEU A 280 8.58 1.90 7.14
N ALA A 281 7.46 1.66 6.46
CA ALA A 281 6.17 1.49 7.11
C ALA A 281 6.11 0.24 8.03
N LEU A 282 6.86 -0.82 7.70
CA LEU A 282 7.00 -2.00 8.55
C LEU A 282 7.88 -1.72 9.78
N ASP A 283 8.94 -0.93 9.64
CA ASP A 283 9.76 -0.49 10.78
C ASP A 283 8.94 0.36 11.75
N ASP A 284 8.12 1.27 11.23
CA ASP A 284 7.20 2.11 12.02
C ASP A 284 6.09 1.29 12.70
N LEU A 285 5.80 0.07 12.24
CA LEU A 285 4.94 -0.88 12.94
C LEU A 285 5.68 -1.66 14.05
N THR A 286 6.90 -2.10 13.78
CA THR A 286 7.57 -3.08 14.65
C THR A 286 8.21 -2.46 15.89
N ILE A 287 8.78 -1.26 15.78
CA ILE A 287 9.47 -0.60 16.89
C ILE A 287 8.46 -0.16 17.96
N PRO A 288 7.40 0.62 17.65
CA PRO A 288 6.44 1.07 18.66
C PRO A 288 5.68 -0.10 19.27
N ARG A 289 5.38 -1.16 18.51
CA ARG A 289 4.75 -2.37 19.04
C ARG A 289 5.61 -3.03 20.12
N ARG A 290 6.92 -3.16 19.89
CA ARG A 290 7.85 -3.69 20.90
C ARG A 290 7.93 -2.79 22.13
N GLU A 291 7.90 -1.47 21.95
CA GLU A 291 7.88 -0.53 23.08
C GLU A 291 6.60 -0.63 23.91
N ALA A 292 5.43 -0.76 23.24
CA ALA A 292 4.16 -0.98 23.90
C ALA A 292 4.15 -2.31 24.66
N ASP A 293 4.64 -3.40 24.05
CA ASP A 293 4.76 -4.71 24.68
C ASP A 293 5.68 -4.66 25.90
N GLN A 294 6.84 -4.01 25.80
CA GLN A 294 7.76 -3.83 26.93
C GLN A 294 7.15 -2.99 28.06
N ALA A 295 6.44 -1.91 27.73
CA ALA A 295 5.75 -1.09 28.72
C ALA A 295 4.62 -1.87 29.41
N ALA A 296 3.86 -2.66 28.65
CA ALA A 296 2.82 -3.54 29.19
C ALA A 296 3.42 -4.62 30.11
N ASP A 297 4.49 -5.28 29.67
CA ASP A 297 5.20 -6.29 30.47
C ASP A 297 5.78 -5.71 31.75
N ALA A 298 6.35 -4.50 31.70
CA ALA A 298 6.81 -3.80 32.89
C ALA A 298 5.65 -3.53 33.86
N VAL A 299 4.51 -3.06 33.36
CA VAL A 299 3.31 -2.83 34.19
C VAL A 299 2.81 -4.15 34.79
N ILE A 300 2.70 -5.22 34.00
CA ILE A 300 2.22 -6.54 34.46
C ILE A 300 3.19 -7.11 35.51
N HIS A 301 4.48 -7.14 35.20
CA HIS A 301 5.51 -7.67 36.08
C HIS A 301 5.56 -6.88 37.39
N THR A 302 5.64 -5.55 37.35
CA THR A 302 5.64 -4.72 38.56
C THR A 302 4.36 -4.87 39.37
N THR A 303 3.19 -4.87 38.72
CA THR A 303 1.89 -5.06 39.40
C THR A 303 1.79 -6.44 40.07
N SER A 304 2.36 -7.49 39.44
CA SER A 304 2.36 -8.86 39.97
C SER A 304 3.06 -8.99 41.33
N TYR A 305 4.09 -8.16 41.60
CA TYR A 305 4.78 -8.11 42.90
C TYR A 305 4.22 -7.03 43.83
N LEU A 306 3.75 -5.89 43.30
CA LEU A 306 3.21 -4.79 44.11
C LEU A 306 1.93 -5.18 44.84
N ILE A 307 1.01 -5.89 44.20
CA ILE A 307 -0.24 -6.33 44.85
C ILE A 307 0.04 -7.23 46.06
N PRO A 308 0.79 -8.35 45.96
CA PRO A 308 1.08 -9.17 47.12
C PRO A 308 1.94 -8.44 48.14
N ALA A 309 2.90 -7.60 47.74
CA ALA A 309 3.69 -6.79 48.67
C ALA A 309 2.81 -5.81 49.46
N TYR A 310 1.86 -5.13 48.82
CA TYR A 310 0.90 -4.24 49.46
C TYR A 310 0.01 -4.99 50.46
N ILE A 311 -0.49 -6.17 50.09
CA ILE A 311 -1.27 -7.05 50.98
C ILE A 311 -0.42 -7.44 52.20
N LEU A 312 0.83 -7.88 51.99
CA LEU A 312 1.74 -8.27 53.07
C LEU A 312 2.06 -7.11 54.00
N VAL A 313 2.34 -5.91 53.48
CA VAL A 313 2.59 -4.69 54.26
C VAL A 313 1.35 -4.32 55.07
N THR A 314 0.17 -4.40 54.47
CA THR A 314 -1.10 -4.11 55.14
C THR A 314 -1.36 -5.10 56.28
N ILE A 315 -1.14 -6.39 56.05
CA ILE A 315 -1.25 -7.43 57.09
C ILE A 315 -0.22 -7.17 58.21
N ALA A 316 1.03 -6.90 57.86
CA ALA A 316 2.10 -6.66 58.84
C ALA A 316 1.81 -5.42 59.71
N LEU A 317 1.37 -4.32 59.10
CA LEU A 317 0.94 -3.12 59.81
C LEU A 317 -0.29 -3.39 60.68
N GLY A 318 -1.27 -4.14 60.19
CA GLY A 318 -2.43 -4.57 60.97
C GLY A 318 -2.03 -5.37 62.21
N LEU A 319 -1.15 -6.37 62.06
CA LEU A 319 -0.61 -7.16 63.18
C LEU A 319 0.21 -6.30 64.15
N LEU A 320 1.00 -5.35 63.64
CA LEU A 320 1.76 -4.41 64.46
C LEU A 320 0.84 -3.51 65.29
N LEU A 321 -0.21 -2.96 64.68
CA LEU A 321 -1.22 -2.16 65.38
C LEU A 321 -1.96 -2.98 66.44
N ILE A 322 -2.34 -4.23 66.14
CA ILE A 322 -2.94 -5.14 67.13
C ILE A 322 -1.99 -5.32 68.33
N ARG A 323 -0.68 -5.51 68.11
CA ARG A 323 0.29 -5.65 69.21
C ARG A 323 0.50 -4.34 69.98
N LEU A 324 0.57 -3.21 69.30
CA LEU A 324 0.84 -1.91 69.91
C LEU A 324 -0.38 -1.30 70.62
N ILE A 325 -1.59 -1.66 70.21
CA ILE A 325 -2.84 -1.03 70.69
C ILE A 325 -3.67 -2.02 71.50
N ASN A 326 -4.05 -3.15 70.89
CA ASN A 326 -4.98 -4.08 71.56
C ASN A 326 -4.35 -4.71 72.80
N GLN A 327 -3.04 -4.98 72.80
CA GLN A 327 -2.40 -5.55 74.00
C GLN A 327 -2.39 -4.59 75.20
N PRO A 328 -1.90 -3.34 75.12
CA PRO A 328 -1.99 -2.39 76.24
C PRO A 328 -3.43 -2.11 76.66
N LEU A 329 -4.36 -1.96 75.69
CA LEU A 329 -5.77 -1.72 75.98
C LEU A 329 -6.40 -2.90 76.74
N THR A 330 -6.14 -4.14 76.31
CA THR A 330 -6.64 -5.34 77.00
C THR A 330 -6.09 -5.44 78.43
N ARG A 331 -4.81 -5.08 78.64
CA ARG A 331 -4.22 -5.04 80.00
C ARG A 331 -4.90 -4.00 80.88
N LEU A 332 -5.14 -2.80 80.35
CA LEU A 332 -5.88 -1.74 81.05
C LEU A 332 -7.31 -2.19 81.39
N MET A 333 -8.02 -2.81 80.44
CA MET A 333 -9.37 -3.35 80.65
C MET A 333 -9.39 -4.45 81.72
N CYS A 334 -8.47 -5.42 81.65
CA CYS A 334 -8.36 -6.49 82.64
C CYS A 334 -8.04 -5.94 84.03
N GLY A 335 -7.12 -4.98 84.13
CA GLY A 335 -6.78 -4.36 85.40
C GLY A 335 -7.92 -3.53 85.99
N THR A 336 -8.64 -2.80 85.13
CA THR A 336 -9.84 -2.05 85.54
C THR A 336 -10.93 -2.99 86.05
N ASN A 337 -11.19 -4.11 85.36
CA ASN A 337 -12.16 -5.11 85.79
C ASN A 337 -11.75 -5.82 87.09
N ALA A 338 -10.46 -6.12 87.29
CA ALA A 338 -9.97 -6.75 88.51
C ALA A 338 -10.16 -5.83 89.73
N ILE A 339 -9.82 -4.55 89.59
CA ILE A 339 -9.98 -3.55 90.64
C ILE A 339 -11.47 -3.27 90.90
N GLY A 340 -12.28 -3.11 89.84
CA GLY A 340 -13.73 -2.94 89.96
C GLY A 340 -14.48 -4.15 90.55
N GLY A 341 -13.88 -5.35 90.45
CA GLY A 341 -14.37 -6.58 91.08
C GLY A 341 -13.95 -6.76 92.56
N GLY A 342 -13.27 -5.78 93.15
CA GLY A 342 -12.90 -5.76 94.57
C GLY A 342 -11.45 -6.13 94.89
N ASN A 343 -10.59 -6.38 93.87
CA ASN A 343 -9.16 -6.65 94.09
C ASN A 343 -8.34 -5.35 94.05
N LEU A 344 -8.36 -4.59 95.15
CA LEU A 344 -7.65 -3.30 95.28
C LEU A 344 -6.12 -3.44 95.37
N ASP A 345 -5.60 -4.65 95.57
CA ASP A 345 -4.15 -4.93 95.56
C ASP A 345 -3.59 -5.08 94.13
N TYR A 346 -4.47 -5.19 93.12
CA TYR A 346 -4.03 -5.29 91.73
C TYR A 346 -3.39 -3.98 91.25
N ARG A 347 -2.27 -4.08 90.52
CA ARG A 347 -1.59 -2.95 89.87
C ARG A 347 -1.40 -3.26 88.40
N ILE A 348 -1.75 -2.30 87.55
CA ILE A 348 -1.57 -2.41 86.10
C ILE A 348 -0.09 -2.23 85.79
N ASP A 349 0.50 -3.18 85.06
CA ASP A 349 1.92 -3.14 84.68
C ASP A 349 2.21 -1.95 83.74
N VAL A 350 3.03 -1.01 84.24
CA VAL A 350 3.38 0.23 83.52
C VAL A 350 4.60 -0.04 82.65
N ARG A 351 4.37 -0.43 81.40
CA ARG A 351 5.44 -0.59 80.39
C ARG A 351 5.19 0.32 79.20
N GLY A 352 6.12 1.24 78.94
CA GLY A 352 6.09 2.12 77.78
C GLY A 352 6.31 3.59 78.13
N GLY A 353 5.91 4.46 77.21
CA GLY A 353 6.02 5.92 77.33
C GLY A 353 5.00 6.66 76.45
N ASP A 354 3.82 6.05 76.24
CA ASP A 354 2.71 6.60 75.47
C ASP A 354 1.46 6.81 76.35
N GLU A 355 0.35 7.25 75.77
CA GLU A 355 -0.88 7.61 76.48
C GLU A 355 -1.44 6.46 77.33
N PHE A 356 -1.28 5.21 76.90
CA PHE A 356 -1.70 4.04 77.68
C PHE A 356 -0.85 3.85 78.94
N THR A 357 0.43 4.22 78.86
CA THR A 357 1.34 4.19 80.00
C THR A 357 0.96 5.27 81.02
N ASP A 358 0.66 6.48 80.55
CA ASP A 358 0.24 7.58 81.42
C ASP A 358 -1.10 7.24 82.09
N LEU A 359 -2.06 6.68 81.34
CA LEU A 359 -3.34 6.23 81.88
C LEU A 359 -3.17 5.11 82.93
N ALA A 360 -2.27 4.15 82.69
CA ALA A 360 -1.97 3.10 83.66
C ALA A 360 -1.37 3.64 84.97
N ARG A 361 -0.51 4.67 84.89
CA ARG A 361 0.04 5.35 86.08
C ARG A 361 -1.04 6.09 86.86
N ASP A 362 -1.87 6.86 86.16
CA ASP A 362 -2.96 7.62 86.80
C ASP A 362 -3.97 6.68 87.46
N PHE A 363 -4.28 5.55 86.82
CA PHE A 363 -5.17 4.53 87.39
C PHE A 363 -4.58 3.86 88.63
N ASN A 364 -3.31 3.44 88.60
CA ASN A 364 -2.64 2.87 89.78
C ASN A 364 -2.59 3.86 90.95
N ARG A 365 -2.37 5.16 90.66
CA ARG A 365 -2.34 6.22 91.67
C ARG A 365 -3.71 6.46 92.31
N MET A 366 -4.78 6.40 91.52
CA MET A 366 -6.16 6.52 92.03
C MET A 366 -6.49 5.39 93.01
N VAL A 367 -6.06 4.16 92.71
CA VAL A 367 -6.30 2.98 93.56
C VAL A 367 -5.47 3.00 94.84
N GLU A 368 -4.28 3.60 94.80
CA GLU A 368 -3.44 3.80 96.00
C GLU A 368 -4.03 4.85 96.97
N GLN A 369 -4.94 5.70 96.49
CA GLN A 369 -5.61 6.74 97.26
C GLN A 369 -7.00 6.34 97.78
N LEU A 370 -7.46 5.12 97.44
CA LEU A 370 -8.67 4.48 97.98
C LEU A 370 -8.31 3.63 99.20
#